data_AF-D3QAV6-F1
#
_entry.id   AF-D3QAV6-F1
#
_cell.length_a   1.000
_cell.length_b   1.000
_cell.length_c   1.000
_cell.angle_alpha   90.00
_cell.angle_beta   90.00
_cell.angle_gamma   90.00
#
_symmetry.space_group_name_H-M   'P 1'
#
loop_
_entity.id
_entity.type
_entity.pdbx_description
1 polymer ?
#
loop_
_entity_poly.entity_id
_entity_poly.type
_entity_poly.pdbx_seq_one_letter_code
_entity_poly.pdbx_strand_id
1 'polypeptide(L)'
;MAETTWEAVAASTSWLDNSNGTGDHELTCRILKVTEEAGEAAAAWIGALGRNPRKGVTHTREQTAAELADVVISSLVAISSLGFDPQDTVDECARKVLGRLPSGEDDRRDPSTGDGSRRTGS
;
A
#
# COMPACT_ATOMS: atom_id res chain seq x y z
N MET A 1 -11.47 14.76 2.58
CA MET A 1 -10.20 14.01 2.64
C MET A 1 -9.97 13.14 1.40
N ALA A 2 -11.00 12.50 0.83
CA ALA A 2 -10.86 11.74 -0.44
C ALA A 2 -10.89 12.62 -1.70
N GLU A 3 -11.67 13.71 -1.67
CA GLU A 3 -11.87 14.61 -2.82
C GLU A 3 -10.54 15.18 -3.36
N THR A 4 -9.68 15.70 -2.48
CA THR A 4 -8.36 16.25 -2.88
C THR A 4 -7.42 15.21 -3.48
N THR A 5 -7.51 13.94 -3.08
CA THR A 5 -6.67 12.86 -3.64
C THR A 5 -7.07 12.57 -5.07
N TRP A 6 -8.35 12.37 -5.33
CA TRP A 6 -8.84 12.03 -6.66
C TRP A 6 -8.74 13.20 -7.63
N GLU A 7 -8.96 14.43 -7.16
CA GLU A 7 -8.68 15.64 -7.91
C GLU A 7 -7.21 15.75 -8.31
N ALA A 8 -6.28 15.47 -7.38
CA ALA A 8 -4.86 15.47 -7.67
C ALA A 8 -4.49 14.41 -8.71
N VAL A 9 -4.99 13.18 -8.57
CA VAL A 9 -4.75 12.10 -9.54
C VAL A 9 -5.27 12.49 -10.92
N ALA A 10 -6.51 12.98 -11.02
CA ALA A 10 -7.10 13.39 -12.29
C ALA A 10 -6.32 14.56 -12.94
N ALA A 11 -5.93 15.56 -12.14
CA ALA A 11 -5.13 16.69 -12.60
C ALA A 11 -3.74 16.24 -13.08
N SER A 12 -3.07 15.38 -12.33
CA SER A 12 -1.76 14.83 -12.68
C SER A 12 -1.82 13.99 -13.96
N THR A 13 -2.79 13.07 -14.09
CA THR A 13 -2.97 12.28 -15.32
C THR A 13 -3.22 13.20 -16.52
N SER A 14 -4.15 14.15 -16.39
CA SER A 14 -4.49 15.09 -17.48
C SER A 14 -3.29 15.92 -17.91
N TRP A 15 -2.48 16.39 -16.94
CA TRP A 15 -1.26 17.13 -17.23
C TRP A 15 -0.20 16.27 -17.94
N LEU A 16 -0.01 15.02 -17.51
CA LEU A 16 0.92 14.08 -18.14
C LEU A 16 0.48 13.69 -19.56
N ASP A 17 -0.80 13.44 -19.78
CA ASP A 17 -1.37 13.14 -21.10
C ASP A 17 -1.13 14.30 -22.08
N ASN A 18 -1.36 15.53 -21.62
CA ASN A 18 -1.14 16.73 -22.43
C ASN A 18 0.35 17.01 -22.69
N SER A 19 1.23 16.67 -21.75
CA SER A 19 2.66 17.01 -21.84
C SER A 19 3.47 15.98 -22.61
N ASN A 20 3.17 14.70 -22.40
CA ASN A 20 4.00 13.59 -22.88
C ASN A 20 3.26 12.67 -23.86
N GLY A 21 1.93 12.70 -23.90
CA GLY A 21 1.10 11.74 -24.65
C GLY A 21 0.65 10.54 -23.83
N THR A 22 -0.05 9.62 -24.48
CA THR A 22 -0.76 8.49 -23.85
C THR A 22 -0.39 7.12 -24.44
N GLY A 23 0.76 7.02 -25.12
CA GLY A 23 1.19 5.77 -25.75
C GLY A 23 1.78 4.78 -24.74
N ASP A 24 2.09 3.58 -25.22
CA ASP A 24 2.69 2.52 -24.39
C ASP A 24 4.03 2.95 -23.76
N HIS A 25 4.78 3.83 -24.42
CA HIS A 25 6.01 4.37 -23.88
C HIS A 25 5.76 5.25 -22.65
N GLU A 26 4.83 6.21 -22.75
CA GLU A 26 4.50 7.10 -21.65
C GLU A 26 3.86 6.33 -20.49
N LEU A 27 3.00 5.37 -20.81
CA LEU A 27 2.44 4.44 -19.82
C LEU A 27 3.54 3.64 -19.11
N THR A 28 4.54 3.13 -19.85
CA THR A 28 5.70 2.45 -19.26
C THR A 28 6.42 3.36 -18.28
N CYS A 29 6.65 4.62 -18.64
CA CYS A 29 7.27 5.61 -17.74
C CYS A 29 6.46 5.83 -16.46
N ARG A 30 5.12 5.90 -16.55
CA ARG A 30 4.23 6.05 -15.39
C ARG A 30 4.25 4.84 -14.48
N ILE A 31 4.36 3.63 -15.04
CA ILE A 31 4.54 2.40 -14.26
C ILE A 31 5.93 2.37 -13.60
N LEU A 32 6.98 2.76 -14.32
CA LEU A 32 8.34 2.83 -13.76
C LEU A 32 8.45 3.85 -12.62
N LYS A 33 7.68 4.94 -12.67
CA LYS A 33 7.60 5.92 -11.58
C LYS A 33 7.20 5.28 -10.25
N VAL A 34 6.30 4.29 -10.25
CA VAL A 34 5.95 3.53 -9.03
C VAL A 34 7.16 2.83 -8.41
N THR A 35 8.07 2.31 -9.25
CA THR A 35 9.29 1.65 -8.77
C THR A 35 10.29 2.67 -8.20
N GLU A 36 10.39 3.84 -8.82
CA GLU A 36 11.20 4.96 -8.31
C GLU A 36 10.74 5.36 -6.90
N GLU A 37 9.45 5.68 -6.72
CA GLU A 37 8.91 6.09 -5.42
C GLU A 37 9.04 4.99 -4.36
N ALA A 38 8.87 3.72 -4.74
CA ALA A 38 9.06 2.61 -3.81
C ALA A 38 10.52 2.51 -3.33
N GLY A 39 11.47 2.82 -4.22
CA GLY A 39 12.88 2.93 -3.90
C GLY A 39 13.18 4.11 -2.95
N GLU A 40 12.55 5.26 -3.17
CA GLU A 40 12.66 6.44 -2.31
C GLU A 40 12.11 6.16 -0.91
N ALA A 41 10.93 5.54 -0.80
CA ALA A 41 10.36 5.12 0.48
C ALA A 41 11.28 4.15 1.25
N ALA A 42 11.89 3.19 0.55
CA ALA A 42 12.86 2.28 1.16
C ALA A 42 14.12 3.01 1.63
N ALA A 43 14.63 3.95 0.83
CA ALA A 43 15.80 4.76 1.16
C ALA A 43 15.52 5.67 2.37
N ALA A 44 14.35 6.32 2.42
CA ALA A 44 13.90 7.14 3.54
C ALA A 44 13.80 6.31 4.82
N TRP A 45 13.24 5.09 4.75
CA TRP A 45 13.17 4.21 5.93
C TRP A 45 14.54 3.77 6.44
N ILE A 46 15.44 3.36 5.54
CA ILE A 46 16.83 3.01 5.90
C ILE A 46 17.54 4.22 6.53
N GLY A 47 17.31 5.42 5.97
CA GLY A 47 17.78 6.69 6.49
C GLY A 47 17.23 7.00 7.88
N ALA A 48 15.95 6.74 8.13
CA ALA A 48 15.29 6.95 9.41
C ALA A 48 15.77 6.00 10.51
N LEU A 49 16.12 4.76 10.14
CA LEU A 49 16.73 3.81 11.07
C LEU A 49 18.20 4.12 11.38
N GLY A 50 18.82 5.07 10.68
CA GLY A 50 20.25 5.37 10.81
C GLY A 50 21.16 4.20 10.42
N ARG A 51 20.66 3.25 9.61
CA ARG A 51 21.38 2.02 9.26
C ARG A 51 22.45 2.22 8.20
N ASN A 52 22.62 3.44 7.69
CA ASN A 52 23.74 3.80 6.82
C ASN A 52 24.97 4.22 7.65
N PRO A 53 26.01 3.38 7.79
CA PRO A 53 27.15 3.66 8.66
C PRO A 53 27.96 4.89 8.23
N ARG A 54 27.80 5.34 6.97
CA ARG A 54 28.49 6.52 6.41
C ARG A 54 27.74 7.83 6.61
N LYS A 55 26.44 7.80 6.94
CA LYS A 55 25.61 9.02 7.03
C LYS A 55 24.76 9.14 8.31
N GLY A 56 24.62 8.09 9.12
CA GLY A 56 23.77 8.14 10.32
C GLY A 56 22.28 8.28 9.97
N VAL A 57 21.51 8.91 10.86
CA VAL A 57 20.08 9.22 10.62
C VAL A 57 19.98 10.37 9.64
N THR A 58 19.37 10.13 8.48
CA THR A 58 19.22 11.13 7.41
C THR A 58 17.78 11.52 7.12
N HIS A 59 16.83 10.73 7.61
CA HIS A 59 15.41 10.94 7.37
C HIS A 59 14.62 10.74 8.66
N THR A 60 13.35 11.14 8.66
CA THR A 60 12.39 10.87 9.73
C THR A 60 11.34 9.85 9.29
N ARG A 61 10.53 9.38 10.26
CA ARG A 61 9.39 8.51 9.97
C ARG A 61 8.32 9.24 9.15
N GLU A 62 8.16 10.54 9.38
CA GLU A 62 7.24 11.40 8.65
C GLU A 62 7.67 11.52 7.19
N GLN A 63 8.98 11.66 6.92
CA GLN A 63 9.50 11.63 5.55
C GLN A 63 9.26 10.27 4.90
N THR A 64 9.47 9.16 5.62
CA THR A 64 9.13 7.82 5.10
C THR A 64 7.64 7.70 4.74
N ALA A 65 6.74 8.27 5.56
CA ALA A 65 5.31 8.27 5.29
C ALA A 65 4.95 9.13 4.08
N ALA A 66 5.65 10.24 3.86
CA ALA A 66 5.50 11.07 2.66
C ALA A 66 5.85 10.29 1.39
N GLU A 67 7.02 9.62 1.36
CA GLU A 67 7.41 8.79 0.21
C GLU A 67 6.40 7.65 -0.06
N LEU A 68 5.86 7.03 1.00
CA LEU A 68 4.80 6.03 0.84
C LEU A 68 3.51 6.62 0.25
N ALA A 69 3.20 7.89 0.55
CA ALA A 69 2.08 8.58 -0.09
C ALA A 69 2.37 8.87 -1.57
N ASP A 70 3.61 9.19 -1.94
CA ASP A 70 4.02 9.38 -3.33
C ASP A 70 3.93 8.07 -4.13
N VAL A 71 4.25 6.92 -3.52
CA VAL A 71 3.98 5.59 -4.09
C VAL A 71 2.48 5.40 -4.38
N VAL A 72 1.61 5.79 -3.43
CA VAL A 72 0.16 5.69 -3.61
C VAL A 72 -0.28 6.55 -4.78
N ILE A 73 0.07 7.84 -4.81
CA ILE A 73 -0.33 8.76 -5.89
C ILE A 73 0.18 8.27 -7.25
N SER A 74 1.44 7.85 -7.34
CA SER A 74 2.02 7.32 -8.58
C SER A 74 1.29 6.07 -9.07
N SER A 75 0.89 5.18 -8.14
CA SER A 75 0.10 3.99 -8.47
C SER A 75 -1.29 4.35 -9.00
N LEU A 76 -1.96 5.32 -8.40
CA LEU A 76 -3.29 5.78 -8.83
C LEU A 76 -3.23 6.44 -10.22
N VAL A 77 -2.21 7.26 -10.48
CA VAL A 77 -1.97 7.86 -11.80
C VAL A 77 -1.70 6.77 -12.85
N ALA A 78 -0.91 5.74 -12.54
CA ALA A 78 -0.68 4.63 -13.44
C ALA A 78 -1.96 3.83 -13.75
N ILE A 79 -2.82 3.59 -12.75
CA ILE A 79 -4.13 2.95 -12.93
C ILE A 79 -5.02 3.80 -13.85
N SER A 80 -5.09 5.10 -13.60
CA SER A 80 -5.85 6.04 -14.44
C SER A 80 -5.35 6.04 -15.89
N SER A 81 -4.02 5.99 -16.07
CA SER A 81 -3.36 5.96 -17.38
C SER A 81 -3.59 4.67 -18.16
N LEU A 82 -3.91 3.57 -17.48
CA LEU A 82 -4.35 2.32 -18.09
C LEU A 82 -5.82 2.36 -18.55
N GLY A 83 -6.54 3.46 -18.28
CA GLY A 83 -7.95 3.62 -18.62
C GLY A 83 -8.91 3.04 -17.58
N PHE A 84 -8.44 2.73 -16.37
CA PHE A 84 -9.29 2.26 -15.27
C PHE A 84 -9.63 3.41 -14.32
N ASP A 85 -10.79 3.31 -13.66
CA ASP A 85 -11.12 4.18 -12.53
C ASP A 85 -10.25 3.80 -11.31
N PRO A 86 -9.41 4.72 -10.78
CA PRO A 86 -8.52 4.40 -9.68
C PRO A 86 -9.24 4.09 -8.38
N GLN A 87 -10.36 4.75 -8.11
CA GLN A 87 -11.12 4.56 -6.88
C GLN A 87 -11.76 3.17 -6.86
N ASP A 88 -12.47 2.81 -7.92
CA ASP A 88 -13.09 1.48 -8.08
C ASP A 88 -12.04 0.37 -8.01
N THR A 89 -10.89 0.58 -8.64
CA THR A 89 -9.78 -0.40 -8.65
C THR A 89 -9.22 -0.63 -7.24
N VAL A 90 -9.03 0.42 -6.46
CA VAL A 90 -8.55 0.33 -5.08
C VAL A 90 -9.60 -0.29 -4.16
N ASP A 91 -10.87 0.10 -4.29
CA ASP A 91 -11.98 -0.43 -3.50
C ASP A 91 -12.16 -1.94 -3.74
N GLU A 92 -12.02 -2.39 -4.99
CA GLU A 92 -11.98 -3.81 -5.36
C GLU A 92 -10.83 -4.55 -4.69
N CYS A 93 -9.62 -3.97 -4.70
CA CYS A 93 -8.46 -4.54 -4.04
C CYS A 93 -8.67 -4.63 -2.52
N ALA A 94 -9.15 -3.57 -1.90
CA ALA A 94 -9.42 -3.50 -0.47
C ALA A 94 -10.43 -4.57 -0.04
N ARG A 95 -11.52 -4.75 -0.80
CA ARG A 95 -12.52 -5.79 -0.52
C ARG A 95 -11.94 -7.20 -0.59
N LYS A 96 -11.08 -7.47 -1.58
CA LYS A 96 -10.35 -8.75 -1.69
C LYS A 96 -9.42 -8.98 -0.50
N VAL A 97 -8.73 -7.94 -0.02
CA VAL A 97 -7.87 -8.01 1.15
C VAL A 97 -8.70 -8.29 2.40
N LEU A 98 -9.77 -7.55 2.63
CA LEU A 98 -10.67 -7.73 3.78
C LEU A 98 -11.28 -9.14 3.82
N GLY A 99 -11.66 -9.70 2.67
CA GLY A 99 -12.17 -11.07 2.57
C GLY A 99 -11.15 -12.17 2.90
N ARG A 100 -9.86 -11.84 3.00
CA ARG A 100 -8.78 -12.78 3.39
C ARG A 100 -8.41 -12.67 4.87
N LEU A 101 -8.85 -11.61 5.56
CA LEU A 101 -8.55 -11.45 6.96
C LEU A 101 -9.36 -12.45 7.80
N PRO A 102 -8.75 -13.12 8.79
CA PRO A 102 -9.49 -14.00 9.67
C PRO A 102 -10.57 -13.21 10.42
N SER A 103 -11.81 -13.72 10.41
CA SER A 103 -12.88 -13.17 11.23
C SER A 103 -12.52 -13.40 12.70
N GLY A 104 -12.48 -12.34 13.51
CA GLY A 104 -11.96 -12.34 14.89
C GLY A 104 -12.73 -13.16 15.93
N GLU A 105 -13.33 -14.29 15.56
CA GLU A 105 -14.12 -15.15 16.45
C GLU A 105 -13.44 -16.47 16.83
N ASP A 106 -12.35 -16.90 16.16
CA ASP A 106 -11.77 -18.24 16.39
C ASP A 106 -10.69 -18.33 17.50
N ASP A 107 -10.44 -17.23 18.24
CA ASP A 107 -9.41 -17.17 19.30
C ASP A 107 -9.97 -17.08 20.74
N ARG A 108 -11.28 -17.30 20.91
CA ARG A 108 -11.92 -17.46 22.24
C ARG A 108 -12.41 -18.88 22.49
N ARG A 109 -11.57 -19.87 22.21
CA ARG A 109 -11.79 -21.23 22.71
C ARG A 109 -11.45 -21.26 24.21
N ASP A 110 -12.51 -21.24 25.00
CA ASP A 110 -12.62 -21.32 26.46
C ASP A 110 -11.70 -22.43 27.07
N PRO A 111 -10.88 -22.15 28.10
CA PRO A 111 -10.03 -23.14 28.76
C PRO A 111 -10.78 -24.00 29.81
N SER A 112 -12.11 -24.13 29.74
CA SER A 112 -12.89 -24.83 30.78
C SER A 112 -13.78 -25.97 30.25
N THR A 113 -13.20 -27.05 29.75
CA THR A 113 -13.88 -28.36 29.86
C THR A 113 -12.88 -29.51 29.94
N GLY A 114 -12.66 -30.02 31.14
CA GLY A 114 -11.83 -31.18 31.40
C GLY A 114 -11.97 -31.68 32.83
N ASP A 115 -13.19 -31.74 33.36
CA ASP A 115 -13.51 -32.49 34.58
C ASP A 115 -14.25 -33.78 34.23
N GLY A 116 -13.80 -34.89 34.81
CA GLY A 116 -14.74 -35.88 35.31
C GLY A 116 -14.87 -37.21 34.56
N SER A 117 -14.05 -38.17 35.00
CA SER A 117 -14.55 -39.45 35.56
C SER A 117 -14.66 -40.72 34.68
N ARG A 118 -14.04 -41.78 35.22
CA ARG A 118 -14.34 -43.25 35.22
C ARG A 118 -13.64 -44.18 34.21
N ARG A 119 -12.90 -45.14 34.78
CA ARG A 119 -13.12 -46.62 34.80
C ARG A 119 -11.87 -47.28 35.42
N THR A 120 -11.86 -47.85 36.63
CA THR A 120 -12.32 -49.19 37.09
C THR A 120 -11.89 -50.38 36.21
N GLY A 121 -11.17 -51.34 36.81
CA GLY A 121 -10.88 -52.70 36.34
C GLY A 121 -9.44 -52.86 35.82
N SER A 122 -8.56 -53.72 36.32
CA SER A 122 -8.75 -54.99 37.03
C SER A 122 -7.57 -55.30 37.96
#